data_AF-A0AAD5RC17-F1
#
_entry.id   AF-A0AAD5RC17-F1
#
_cell.length_a   1.000
_cell.length_b   1.000
_cell.length_c   1.000
_cell.angle_alpha   90.00
_cell.angle_beta   90.00
_cell.angle_gamma   90.00
#
_symmetry.space_group_name_H-M   'P 1'
#
loop_
_entity.id
_entity.type
_entity.pdbx_description
1 polymer ?
#
loop_
_entity_poly.entity_id
_entity_poly.type
_entity_poly.pdbx_seq_one_letter_code
_entity_poly.pdbx_strand_id
1 'polypeptide(L)'
;MRCKIDPNGSWRTEVSACIAPEETVVPVNDERQVGDYVWECRMSGNGQVMLRQRLSDRASCNGHPYGSEWVERSFKLDVVNEVHSVYRLCHFIWSFYSRR
;
A
#
# COMPACT_ATOMS: atom_id res chain seq x y z
N MET A 1 -18.96 -4.80 -1.03
CA MET A 1 -19.78 -4.47 0.16
C MET A 1 -20.84 -5.55 0.33
N ARG A 2 -21.12 -5.99 1.56
CA ARG A 2 -22.11 -7.03 1.87
C ARG A 2 -23.08 -6.50 2.92
N CYS A 3 -24.38 -6.78 2.75
CA CYS A 3 -25.38 -6.45 3.76
C CYS A 3 -25.41 -7.55 4.83
N LYS A 4 -25.34 -7.15 6.09
CA LYS A 4 -25.55 -8.01 7.25
C LYS A 4 -26.86 -7.61 7.91
N ILE A 5 -27.77 -8.56 8.04
CA ILE A 5 -29.06 -8.36 8.73
C ILE A 5 -28.87 -8.84 10.17
N ASP A 6 -29.07 -7.94 11.11
CA ASP A 6 -29.04 -8.22 12.54
C ASP A 6 -30.37 -8.89 12.96
N PRO A 7 -30.38 -9.68 14.05
CA PRO A 7 -31.56 -10.43 14.50
C PRO A 7 -32.78 -9.56 14.86
N ASN A 8 -32.56 -8.26 15.09
CA ASN A 8 -33.59 -7.27 15.38
C ASN A 8 -34.24 -6.69 14.10
N GLY A 9 -33.89 -7.19 12.91
CA GLY A 9 -34.38 -6.68 11.62
C GLY A 9 -33.64 -5.45 11.11
N SER A 10 -32.66 -4.93 11.85
CA SER A 10 -31.74 -3.90 11.37
C SER A 10 -30.80 -4.49 10.31
N TRP A 11 -30.36 -3.69 9.35
CA TRP A 11 -29.35 -4.10 8.38
C TRP A 11 -28.22 -3.08 8.36
N ARG A 12 -26.99 -3.57 8.20
CA ARG A 12 -25.80 -2.73 8.07
C ARG A 12 -24.94 -3.19 6.90
N THR A 13 -24.33 -2.24 6.22
CA THR A 13 -23.38 -2.51 5.15
C THR A 13 -22.01 -2.72 5.75
N GLU A 14 -21.42 -3.90 5.53
CA GLU A 14 -20.04 -4.20 5.92
C GLU A 14 -19.17 -4.29 4.66
N VAL A 15 -17.96 -3.73 4.74
CA VAL A 15 -16.95 -3.89 3.71
C VAL A 15 -16.36 -5.29 3.84
N SER A 16 -16.34 -6.03 2.74
CA SER A 16 -15.86 -7.42 2.69
C SER A 16 -14.44 -7.54 2.16
N ALA A 17 -14.03 -6.62 1.29
CA ALA A 17 -12.71 -6.58 0.65
C ALA A 17 -12.41 -5.18 0.11
N CYS A 18 -11.12 -4.87 -0.01
CA CYS A 18 -10.59 -3.74 -0.77
C CYS A 18 -10.20 -4.22 -2.18
N ILE A 19 -10.19 -3.30 -3.15
CA ILE A 19 -9.67 -3.57 -4.49
C ILE A 19 -8.35 -2.83 -4.63
N ALA A 20 -7.28 -3.58 -4.86
CA ALA A 20 -5.95 -3.09 -5.20
C ALA A 20 -5.84 -2.86 -6.72
N PRO A 21 -4.73 -2.27 -7.23
CA PRO A 21 -4.47 -2.21 -8.66
C PRO A 21 -4.53 -3.61 -9.32
N GLU A 22 -4.69 -3.62 -10.64
CA GLU A 22 -4.91 -4.85 -11.42
C GLU A 22 -6.18 -5.62 -11.01
N GLU A 23 -7.17 -4.92 -10.46
CA GLU A 23 -8.44 -5.50 -9.99
C GLU A 23 -8.26 -6.59 -8.92
N THR A 24 -7.13 -6.59 -8.22
CA THR A 24 -6.82 -7.61 -7.20
C THR A 24 -7.69 -7.39 -5.97
N VAL A 25 -8.44 -8.43 -5.59
CA VAL A 25 -9.29 -8.41 -4.39
C VAL A 25 -8.45 -8.73 -3.15
N VAL A 26 -8.41 -7.80 -2.19
CA VAL A 26 -7.75 -7.95 -0.90
C VAL A 26 -8.80 -8.07 0.19
N PRO A 27 -9.00 -9.26 0.80
CA PRO A 27 -9.99 -9.45 1.86
C PRO A 27 -9.73 -8.53 3.06
N VAL A 28 -10.79 -8.13 3.77
CA VAL A 28 -10.65 -7.35 5.00
C VAL A 28 -9.89 -8.16 6.06
N ASN A 29 -8.92 -7.52 6.69
CA ASN A 29 -7.91 -8.06 7.61
C ASN A 29 -6.94 -9.06 6.97
N ASP A 30 -6.82 -9.04 5.64
CA ASP A 30 -5.84 -9.81 4.88
C ASP A 30 -4.93 -8.87 4.08
N GLU A 31 -3.85 -9.43 3.55
CA GLU A 31 -2.90 -8.75 2.68
C GLU A 31 -2.61 -9.54 1.42
N ARG A 32 -2.31 -8.84 0.33
CA ARG A 32 -1.94 -9.44 -0.94
C ARG A 32 -0.77 -8.71 -1.59
N GLN A 33 0.17 -9.51 -2.08
CA GLN A 33 1.25 -9.01 -2.91
C GLN A 33 0.76 -8.83 -4.35
N VAL A 34 0.95 -7.63 -4.89
CA VAL A 34 0.70 -7.27 -6.29
C VAL A 34 1.96 -6.59 -6.81
N GLY A 35 2.70 -7.29 -7.66
CA GLY A 35 4.04 -6.87 -8.11
C GLY A 35 5.01 -6.67 -6.94
N ASP A 36 5.63 -5.49 -6.89
CA ASP A 36 6.58 -5.09 -5.86
C ASP A 36 5.93 -4.52 -4.59
N TYR A 37 4.60 -4.54 -4.52
CA TYR A 37 3.84 -3.94 -3.42
C TYR A 37 3.00 -4.98 -2.68
N VAL A 38 2.92 -4.83 -1.37
CA VAL A 38 2.00 -5.53 -0.49
C VAL A 38 0.85 -4.58 -0.15
N TRP A 39 -0.36 -4.98 -0.52
CA TRP A 39 -1.61 -4.29 -0.26
C TRP A 39 -2.30 -4.94 0.93
N GLU A 40 -2.53 -4.18 1.99
CA GLU A 40 -3.15 -4.63 3.23
C GLU A 40 -4.50 -3.91 3.39
N CYS A 41 -5.60 -4.66 3.51
CA CYS A 41 -6.92 -4.11 3.74
C CYS A 41 -7.27 -4.23 5.23
N ARG A 42 -7.14 -3.16 6.01
CA ARG A 42 -7.50 -3.18 7.44
C ARG A 42 -8.83 -2.53 7.70
N MET A 43 -9.66 -3.18 8.51
CA MET A 43 -10.81 -2.54 9.13
C MET A 43 -10.41 -2.06 10.53
N SER A 44 -10.49 -0.76 10.74
CA SER A 44 -10.33 -0.16 12.06
C SER A 44 -11.55 -0.48 12.94
N GLY A 45 -11.36 -0.50 14.26
CA GLY A 45 -12.41 -0.85 15.23
C GLY A 45 -13.63 0.08 15.23
N ASN A 46 -13.52 1.25 14.59
CA ASN A 46 -14.60 2.20 14.33
C ASN A 46 -15.41 1.88 13.05
N GLY A 47 -15.13 0.76 12.37
CA GLY A 47 -15.79 0.37 11.13
C GLY A 47 -15.23 1.03 9.86
N GLN A 48 -14.18 1.84 9.99
CA GLN A 48 -13.51 2.47 8.86
C GLN A 48 -12.56 1.47 8.19
N VAL A 49 -12.64 1.31 6.87
CA VAL A 49 -11.70 0.47 6.12
C VAL A 49 -10.62 1.33 5.48
N MET A 50 -9.37 0.92 5.68
CA MET A 50 -8.18 1.51 5.05
C MET A 50 -7.47 0.46 4.22
N LEU A 51 -7.22 0.81 2.96
CA LEU A 51 -6.28 0.09 2.11
C LEU A 51 -4.89 0.72 2.30
N ARG A 52 -3.95 -0.04 2.84
CA ARG A 52 -2.55 0.36 3.03
C ARG A 52 -1.69 -0.30 1.96
N GLN A 53 -0.75 0.45 1.42
CA GLN A 53 0.26 -0.05 0.51
C GLN A 53 1.62 -0.04 1.21
N ARG A 54 2.39 -1.10 1.02
CA ARG A 54 3.77 -1.25 1.47
C ARG A 54 4.62 -1.81 0.33
N LEU A 55 5.91 -1.54 0.32
CA LEU A 55 6.85 -2.24 -0.55
C LEU A 55 7.03 -3.67 -0.01
N SER A 56 7.11 -4.64 -0.91
CA SER A 56 7.56 -5.97 -0.54
C SER A 56 9.06 -5.96 -0.23
N ASP A 57 9.51 -6.90 0.61
CA ASP A 57 10.94 -7.11 0.89
C ASP A 57 11.73 -7.53 -0.37
N ARG A 58 11.04 -7.89 -1.44
CA ARG A 58 11.61 -8.23 -2.75
C ARG A 58 11.68 -7.05 -3.72
N ALA A 59 11.10 -5.91 -3.34
CA ALA A 59 11.07 -4.74 -4.21
C ALA A 59 12.45 -4.11 -4.33
N SER A 60 12.75 -3.62 -5.53
CA SER A 60 13.94 -2.81 -5.80
C SER A 60 13.54 -1.42 -6.29
N CYS A 61 14.06 -0.34 -5.69
CA CYS A 61 13.90 1.02 -6.24
C CYS A 61 15.19 1.36 -7.00
N ASN A 62 15.09 1.63 -8.31
CA ASN A 62 16.24 1.98 -9.18
C ASN A 62 17.43 0.99 -9.10
N GLY A 63 17.17 -0.32 -9.01
CA GLY A 63 18.22 -1.34 -8.92
C GLY A 63 18.83 -1.50 -7.52
N HIS A 64 18.34 -0.75 -6.53
CA HIS A 64 18.74 -0.89 -5.13
C HIS A 64 17.74 -1.79 -4.38
N PRO A 65 18.20 -2.86 -3.70
CA PRO A 65 17.32 -3.77 -2.97
C PRO A 65 16.72 -3.11 -1.73
N TYR A 66 15.62 -3.68 -1.23
CA TYR A 66 15.00 -3.27 0.03
C TYR A 66 16.01 -3.18 1.19
N GLY A 67 15.92 -2.11 1.99
CA GLY A 67 16.80 -1.85 3.13
C GLY A 67 18.20 -1.36 2.77
N SER A 68 18.52 -1.15 1.47
CA SER A 68 19.78 -0.53 1.09
C SER A 68 19.73 0.99 1.21
N GLU A 69 20.88 1.56 1.59
CA GLU A 69 21.11 3.01 1.61
C GLU A 69 22.16 3.36 0.56
N TRP A 70 21.97 4.46 -0.16
CA TRP A 70 22.97 5.00 -1.07
C TRP A 70 23.01 6.52 -1.01
N VAL A 71 24.13 7.09 -1.48
CA VAL A 71 24.29 8.54 -1.59
C VAL A 71 24.26 8.89 -3.06
N GLU A 72 23.34 9.77 -3.43
CA GLU A 72 23.26 10.33 -4.77
C GLU A 72 23.41 11.84 -4.72
N ARG A 73 24.50 12.35 -5.31
CA ARG A 73 24.92 13.75 -5.25
C ARG A 73 25.07 14.24 -3.81
N SER A 74 24.07 14.95 -3.29
CA SER A 74 24.06 15.57 -1.97
C SER A 74 22.98 14.99 -1.05
N PHE A 75 22.33 13.90 -1.47
CA PHE A 75 21.23 13.27 -0.76
C PHE A 75 21.60 11.85 -0.36
N LYS A 76 21.37 11.50 0.91
CA LYS A 76 21.37 10.11 1.38
C LYS A 76 19.95 9.57 1.20
N LEU A 77 19.83 8.45 0.50
CA LEU A 77 18.59 7.81 0.12
C LEU A 77 18.56 6.39 0.70
N ASP A 78 17.40 5.94 1.14
CA ASP A 78 17.18 4.64 1.74
C ASP A 78 15.87 4.02 1.21
N VAL A 79 15.91 2.71 0.92
CA VAL A 79 14.69 1.96 0.54
C VAL A 79 13.97 1.50 1.81
N VAL A 80 13.01 2.30 2.29
CA VAL A 80 12.24 2.00 3.51
C VAL A 80 10.73 1.87 3.30
N ASN A 81 10.12 1.07 4.18
CA ASN A 81 8.71 0.71 4.20
C ASN A 81 7.87 1.66 5.08
N GLU A 82 8.00 2.98 4.91
CA GLU A 82 7.18 3.93 5.68
C GLU A 82 5.93 4.40 4.92
N VAL A 83 4.78 4.07 5.52
CA VAL A 83 3.39 4.10 5.01
C VAL A 83 2.91 5.47 4.48
N HIS A 84 3.69 6.54 4.61
CA HIS A 84 3.33 7.87 4.10
C HIS A 84 4.41 8.57 3.26
N SER A 85 5.54 7.92 2.94
CA SER A 85 6.66 8.58 2.24
C SER A 85 7.17 7.85 0.98
N VAL A 86 6.60 6.69 0.62
CA VAL A 86 7.05 5.93 -0.56
C VAL A 86 6.75 6.66 -1.88
N TYR A 87 5.59 7.34 -1.95
CA TYR A 87 5.22 8.12 -3.14
C TYR A 87 6.09 9.36 -3.35
N ARG A 88 6.66 9.94 -2.28
CA ARG A 88 7.31 11.24 -2.38
C ARG A 88 8.80 11.16 -2.67
N LEU A 89 9.46 10.02 -2.48
CA LEU A 89 10.88 9.85 -2.79
C LEU A 89 11.10 9.15 -4.13
N CYS A 90 10.58 7.93 -4.36
CA CYS A 90 10.79 7.25 -5.65
C CYS A 90 10.09 7.99 -6.83
N HIS A 91 8.93 8.64 -6.63
CA HIS A 91 8.24 9.40 -7.69
C HIS A 91 8.84 10.81 -7.94
N PHE A 92 9.43 11.45 -6.91
CA PHE A 92 10.18 12.72 -7.10
C PHE A 92 11.44 12.49 -7.91
N ILE A 93 12.20 11.42 -7.61
CA ILE A 93 13.43 11.09 -8.33
C ILE A 93 13.11 10.85 -9.82
N TRP A 94 12.04 10.08 -10.12
CA TRP A 94 11.61 9.83 -11.50
C TRP A 94 11.13 11.10 -12.23
N SER A 95 10.33 11.95 -11.57
CA SER A 95 9.86 13.22 -12.16
C SER A 95 10.98 14.23 -12.39
N PHE A 96 12.03 14.20 -11.57
CA PHE A 96 13.21 15.06 -11.74
C PHE A 96 14.11 14.58 -12.90
N TYR A 97 14.16 13.26 -13.13
CA TYR A 97 14.97 12.66 -14.20
C TYR A 97 14.26 12.70 -15.56
N SER A 98 12.94 12.51 -15.62
CA SER A 98 12.17 12.55 -16.89
C SER A 98 11.95 13.96 -17.46
N ARG A 99 12.32 15.02 -16.72
CA ARG A 99 12.26 16.42 -17.17
C ARG A 99 13.63 16.99 -17.56
N ARG A 100 14.66 16.15 -17.70
CA ARG A 100 16.00 16.57 -18.13
C ARG A 100 16.42 15.90 -19.42
#